data_AF-A0A357Z3J3-F1
#
_entry.id   AF-A0A357Z3J3-F1
#
_cell.length_a   1.000
_cell.length_b   1.000
_cell.length_c   1.000
_cell.angle_alpha   90.00
_cell.angle_beta   90.00
_cell.angle_gamma   90.00
#
_symmetry.space_group_name_H-M   'P 1'
#
loop_
_entity.id
_entity.type
_entity.pdbx_description
1 polymer ?
#
loop_
_entity_poly.entity_id
_entity_poly.type
_entity_poly.pdbx_seq_one_letter_code
_entity_poly.pdbx_strand_id
1 'polypeptide(L)'
;MKDSGFCARFAAALLIFGIAAGAAALIFTPKREFSEQENRALEPPPKLTLDSLRDGSFMKSAESYVGDHFALRTQLVSLNTSFRLLLGRRDFAADYSADPAQGGVYFGRNGHLYEVLLPDRTGVFRRNAAALGAFAQRAGVPLTVLPVPSGAQEQPENLP
;
A
#
# COMPACT_ATOMS: atom_id res chain seq x y z
N MET A 1 -12.09 -26.94 -34.68
CA MET A 1 -12.50 -25.81 -33.81
C MET A 1 -12.57 -26.38 -32.39
N LYS A 2 -11.61 -26.01 -31.55
CA LYS A 2 -11.42 -26.59 -30.21
C LYS A 2 -12.54 -26.11 -29.29
N ASP A 3 -13.22 -27.02 -28.61
CA ASP A 3 -14.42 -26.77 -27.80
C ASP A 3 -14.23 -25.62 -26.80
N SER A 4 -14.64 -24.42 -27.20
CA SER A 4 -14.55 -23.19 -26.39
C SER A 4 -15.29 -23.33 -25.06
N GLY A 5 -16.34 -24.16 -25.02
CA GLY A 5 -17.10 -24.47 -23.81
C GLY A 5 -16.32 -25.29 -22.78
N PHE A 6 -15.39 -26.17 -23.18
CA PHE A 6 -14.58 -26.93 -22.23
C PHE A 6 -13.55 -26.04 -21.54
N CYS A 7 -12.82 -25.21 -22.30
CA CYS A 7 -11.86 -24.25 -21.75
C CYS A 7 -12.53 -23.26 -20.78
N ALA A 8 -13.71 -22.73 -21.13
CA ALA A 8 -14.43 -21.81 -20.28
C ALA A 8 -14.89 -22.45 -18.95
N ARG A 9 -15.42 -23.68 -19.01
CA ARG A 9 -15.86 -24.41 -17.81
C ARG A 9 -14.68 -24.80 -16.93
N PHE A 10 -13.56 -25.18 -17.53
CA PHE A 10 -12.33 -25.49 -16.81
C PHE A 10 -11.77 -24.25 -16.10
N ALA A 11 -11.67 -23.11 -16.82
CA ALA A 11 -11.22 -21.85 -16.23
C ALA A 11 -12.13 -21.38 -15.08
N ALA A 12 -13.46 -21.48 -15.26
CA ALA A 12 -14.42 -21.15 -14.22
C ALA A 12 -14.28 -22.07 -12.99
N ALA A 13 -14.11 -23.39 -13.21
CA ALA A 13 -13.91 -24.35 -12.12
C ALA A 13 -12.63 -24.05 -11.33
N LEU A 14 -11.52 -23.73 -12.01
CA LEU A 14 -10.27 -23.32 -11.36
C LEU A 14 -10.44 -22.05 -10.53
N LEU A 15 -11.15 -21.05 -11.06
CA LEU A 15 -11.38 -19.79 -10.38
C LEU A 15 -12.23 -20.01 -9.11
N ILE A 16 -13.33 -20.75 -9.22
CA ILE A 16 -14.18 -21.10 -8.08
C ILE A 16 -13.39 -21.88 -7.02
N PHE A 17 -12.61 -22.87 -7.46
CA PHE A 17 -11.75 -23.63 -6.55
C PHE A 17 -10.73 -22.73 -5.84
N GLY A 18 -10.09 -21.80 -6.56
CA GLY A 18 -9.15 -20.83 -5.99
C GLY A 18 -9.80 -19.92 -4.94
N ILE A 19 -10.99 -19.40 -5.22
CA ILE A 19 -11.76 -18.59 -4.25
C ILE A 19 -12.12 -19.42 -3.02
N ALA A 20 -12.63 -20.64 -3.21
CA ALA A 20 -13.01 -21.52 -2.11
C ALA A 20 -11.81 -21.90 -1.23
N ALA A 21 -10.67 -22.21 -1.86
CA ALA A 21 -9.42 -22.50 -1.17
C ALA A 21 -8.90 -21.27 -0.39
N GLY A 22 -8.98 -20.08 -0.99
CA GLY A 22 -8.62 -18.82 -0.34
C GLY A 22 -9.51 -18.51 0.87
N ALA A 23 -10.82 -18.71 0.74
CA ALA A 23 -11.78 -18.55 1.85
C ALA A 23 -11.52 -19.56 2.97
N ALA A 24 -11.27 -20.83 2.63
CA ALA A 24 -10.89 -21.84 3.61
C ALA A 24 -9.59 -21.47 4.32
N ALA A 25 -8.55 -21.04 3.59
CA ALA A 25 -7.30 -20.58 4.19
C ALA A 25 -7.50 -19.38 5.11
N LEU A 26 -8.37 -18.42 4.73
CA LEU A 26 -8.72 -17.29 5.56
C LEU A 26 -9.44 -17.72 6.86
N ILE A 27 -10.19 -18.82 6.87
CA ILE A 27 -10.85 -19.31 8.08
C ILE A 27 -9.88 -20.12 8.96
N PHE A 28 -9.12 -21.04 8.36
CA PHE A 28 -8.35 -22.04 9.11
C PHE A 28 -6.92 -21.64 9.47
N THR A 29 -6.33 -20.64 8.80
CA THR A 29 -4.95 -20.22 9.10
C THR A 29 -4.90 -19.43 10.40
N PRO A 30 -3.91 -19.65 11.29
CA PRO A 30 -3.70 -18.81 12.47
C PRO A 30 -3.55 -17.34 12.09
N LYS A 31 -4.22 -16.47 12.84
CA LYS A 31 -4.24 -15.02 12.61
C LYS A 31 -3.09 -14.37 13.38
N ARG A 32 -2.38 -13.45 12.73
CA ARG A 32 -1.31 -12.65 13.34
C ARG A 32 -1.89 -11.30 13.76
N GLU A 33 -1.43 -10.75 14.87
CA GLU A 33 -1.86 -9.41 15.30
C GLU A 33 -0.96 -8.31 14.74
N PHE A 34 0.26 -8.66 14.33
CA PHE A 34 1.27 -7.70 13.87
C PHE A 34 2.01 -8.22 12.64
N SER A 35 2.32 -7.31 11.72
CA SER A 35 3.21 -7.55 10.59
C SER A 35 4.55 -6.89 10.83
N GLU A 36 5.58 -7.69 11.12
CA GLU A 36 6.96 -7.20 11.24
C GLU A 36 7.46 -6.62 9.91
N GLN A 37 7.04 -7.19 8.78
CA GLN A 37 7.46 -6.75 7.44
C GLN A 37 6.92 -5.35 7.09
N GLU A 38 5.69 -5.05 7.48
CA GLU A 38 5.08 -3.73 7.26
C GLU A 38 5.20 -2.79 8.48
N ASN A 39 5.75 -3.30 9.58
CA ASN A 39 5.82 -2.62 10.88
C ASN A 39 4.47 -1.99 11.31
N ARG A 40 3.38 -2.76 11.26
CA ARG A 40 2.04 -2.31 11.68
C ARG A 40 1.21 -3.42 12.30
N ALA A 41 0.25 -3.03 13.13
CA ALA A 41 -0.82 -3.91 13.57
C ALA A 41 -1.70 -4.31 12.39
N LEU A 42 -2.13 -5.58 12.37
CA LEU A 42 -3.05 -6.11 11.37
C LEU A 42 -4.49 -5.90 11.83
N GLU A 43 -5.39 -5.73 10.87
CA GLU A 43 -6.81 -5.52 11.15
C GLU A 43 -7.35 -6.71 11.97
N PRO A 44 -8.01 -6.46 13.12
CA PRO A 44 -8.65 -7.51 13.90
C PRO A 44 -9.95 -7.98 13.23
N PRO A 45 -10.52 -9.12 13.67
CA PRO A 45 -11.80 -9.59 13.14
C PRO A 45 -12.89 -8.50 13.24
N PRO A 46 -13.61 -8.19 12.14
CA PRO A 46 -14.58 -7.12 12.11
C PRO A 46 -15.77 -7.45 13.02
N LYS A 47 -16.22 -6.46 13.79
CA LYS A 47 -17.38 -6.60 14.69
C LYS A 47 -18.65 -6.23 13.95
N LEU A 48 -19.59 -7.17 13.86
CA LEU A 48 -20.89 -6.93 13.25
C LEU A 48 -21.85 -6.30 14.26
N THR A 49 -22.19 -5.03 14.04
CA THR A 49 -23.22 -4.29 14.79
C THR A 49 -24.18 -3.59 13.83
N LEU A 50 -25.37 -3.20 14.31
CA LEU A 50 -26.35 -2.48 13.49
C LEU A 50 -25.80 -1.12 13.02
N ASP A 51 -25.07 -0.41 13.89
CA ASP A 51 -24.44 0.86 13.55
C ASP A 51 -23.34 0.67 12.51
N SER A 52 -22.46 -0.34 12.69
CA SER A 52 -21.36 -0.61 11.76
C SER A 52 -21.82 -1.06 10.37
N LEU A 53 -23.01 -1.67 10.30
CA LEU A 53 -23.64 -2.02 9.03
C LEU A 53 -24.21 -0.79 8.34
N ARG A 54 -24.83 0.10 9.10
CA ARG A 54 -25.48 1.31 8.57
C ARG A 54 -24.46 2.35 8.11
N ASP A 55 -23.34 2.50 8.82
CA ASP A 55 -22.30 3.47 8.48
C ASP A 55 -21.22 2.91 7.52
N GLY A 56 -21.30 1.62 7.17
CA GLY A 56 -20.39 0.95 6.24
C GLY A 56 -19.02 0.59 6.84
N SER A 57 -18.76 0.88 8.11
CA SER A 57 -17.50 0.56 8.79
C SER A 57 -17.23 -0.94 8.85
N PHE A 58 -18.28 -1.77 8.96
CA PHE A 58 -18.14 -3.23 8.91
C PHE A 58 -17.52 -3.69 7.59
N MET A 59 -17.99 -3.17 6.45
CA MET A 59 -17.49 -3.57 5.13
C MET A 59 -16.04 -3.15 4.95
N LYS A 60 -15.68 -1.93 5.36
CA LYS A 60 -14.31 -1.42 5.31
C LYS A 60 -13.35 -2.26 6.17
N SER A 61 -13.76 -2.60 7.40
CA SER A 61 -12.96 -3.47 8.26
C SER A 61 -12.90 -4.91 7.73
N ALA A 62 -13.97 -5.44 7.13
CA ALA A 62 -13.95 -6.76 6.52
C ALA A 62 -13.00 -6.83 5.32
N GLU A 63 -13.00 -5.82 4.44
CA GLU A 63 -12.05 -5.70 3.34
C GLU A 63 -10.60 -5.61 3.83
N SER A 64 -10.36 -4.78 4.84
CA SER A 64 -9.03 -4.61 5.45
C SER A 64 -8.56 -5.92 6.10
N TYR A 65 -9.45 -6.61 6.82
CA TYR A 65 -9.17 -7.90 7.45
C TYR A 65 -8.84 -8.99 6.42
N VAL A 66 -9.65 -9.12 5.37
CA VAL A 66 -9.38 -10.09 4.31
C VAL A 66 -8.05 -9.78 3.63
N GLY A 67 -7.75 -8.51 3.38
CA GLY A 67 -6.48 -8.08 2.81
C GLY A 67 -5.28 -8.43 3.68
N ASP A 68 -5.36 -8.19 4.98
CA ASP A 68 -4.28 -8.43 5.93
C ASP A 68 -4.03 -9.93 6.19
N HIS A 69 -5.09 -10.73 6.21
CA HIS A 69 -5.03 -12.17 6.52
C HIS A 69 -5.09 -13.06 5.28
N PHE A 70 -4.94 -12.48 4.09
CA PHE A 70 -4.91 -13.23 2.84
C PHE A 70 -3.71 -14.18 2.79
N ALA A 71 -3.99 -15.47 2.64
CA ALA A 71 -2.94 -16.48 2.54
C ALA A 71 -2.05 -16.23 1.32
N LEU A 72 -0.74 -16.44 1.49
CA LEU A 72 0.28 -16.24 0.45
C LEU A 72 0.40 -14.80 -0.10
N ARG A 73 -0.15 -13.79 0.59
CA ARG A 73 -0.07 -12.39 0.17
C ARG A 73 1.36 -11.96 -0.15
N THR A 74 2.30 -12.17 0.78
CA THR A 74 3.70 -11.77 0.61
C THR A 74 4.34 -12.43 -0.61
N GLN A 75 4.06 -13.71 -0.84
CA GLN A 75 4.58 -14.47 -1.98
C GLN A 75 4.03 -13.95 -3.31
N LEU A 76 2.72 -13.66 -3.37
CA LEU A 76 2.07 -13.14 -4.58
C LEU A 76 2.52 -11.71 -4.89
N VAL A 77 2.63 -10.86 -3.87
CA VAL A 77 3.17 -9.50 -4.00
C VAL A 77 4.63 -9.58 -4.48
N SER A 78 5.46 -10.42 -3.87
CA SER A 78 6.84 -10.61 -4.29
C SER A 78 6.95 -11.11 -5.73
N LEU A 79 6.13 -12.09 -6.13
CA LEU A 79 6.12 -12.62 -7.49
C LEU A 79 5.74 -11.54 -8.52
N ASN A 80 4.67 -10.79 -8.25
CA ASN A 80 4.25 -9.67 -9.09
C ASN A 80 5.33 -8.59 -9.19
N THR A 81 5.99 -8.26 -8.08
CA THR A 81 7.09 -7.29 -8.06
C THR A 81 8.26 -7.78 -8.90
N SER A 82 8.70 -9.03 -8.74
CA SER A 82 9.77 -9.63 -9.54
C SER A 82 9.43 -9.63 -11.03
N PHE A 83 8.20 -9.97 -11.39
CA PHE A 83 7.75 -9.97 -12.79
C PHE A 83 7.75 -8.55 -13.38
N ARG A 84 7.27 -7.55 -12.63
CA ARG A 84 7.29 -6.15 -13.06
C ARG A 84 8.71 -5.61 -13.22
N LEU A 85 9.62 -5.94 -12.31
CA LEU A 85 11.04 -5.59 -12.41
C LEU A 85 11.67 -6.22 -13.67
N LEU A 86 11.34 -7.48 -13.96
CA LEU A 86 11.79 -8.18 -15.16
C LEU A 86 11.27 -7.53 -16.45
N LEU A 87 10.06 -6.97 -16.42
CA LEU A 87 9.50 -6.15 -17.50
C LEU A 87 10.08 -4.72 -17.57
N GLY A 88 11.09 -4.40 -16.76
CA GLY A 88 11.76 -3.10 -16.75
C GLY A 88 11.02 -2.01 -15.98
N ARG A 89 9.93 -2.32 -15.27
CA ARG A 89 9.26 -1.35 -14.38
C ARG A 89 10.14 -1.10 -13.17
N ARG A 90 10.48 0.16 -12.91
CA ARG A 90 11.30 0.56 -11.75
C ARG A 90 10.56 1.42 -10.72
N ASP A 91 9.26 1.61 -10.94
CA ASP A 91 8.39 2.46 -10.13
C ASP A 91 7.13 1.68 -9.70
N PHE A 92 6.83 1.73 -8.40
CA PHE A 92 5.81 0.95 -7.74
C PHE A 92 5.05 1.77 -6.70
N ALA A 93 3.83 1.33 -6.37
CA ALA A 93 2.99 1.93 -5.33
C ALA A 93 2.69 3.44 -5.54
N ALA A 94 2.73 3.91 -6.79
CA ALA A 94 2.29 5.23 -7.19
C ALA A 94 0.87 5.18 -7.76
N ASP A 95 0.09 6.20 -7.42
CA ASP A 95 -1.11 6.59 -8.15
C ASP A 95 -0.86 7.93 -8.84
N TYR A 96 -0.41 7.84 -10.10
CA TYR A 96 -0.18 9.02 -10.95
C TYR A 96 -1.45 9.54 -11.63
N SER A 97 -2.57 8.82 -11.50
CA SER A 97 -3.86 9.26 -12.03
C SER A 97 -4.65 10.11 -11.04
N ALA A 98 -4.31 10.03 -9.75
CA ALA A 98 -4.84 10.93 -8.72
C ALA A 98 -4.36 12.39 -8.93
N ASP A 99 -5.17 13.36 -8.51
CA ASP A 99 -4.81 14.77 -8.44
C ASP A 99 -4.95 15.29 -6.99
N PRO A 100 -3.84 15.59 -6.29
CA PRO A 100 -2.47 15.41 -6.73
C PRO A 100 -2.08 13.92 -6.81
N ALA A 101 -1.03 13.61 -7.58
CA ALA A 101 -0.42 12.28 -7.59
C ALA A 101 0.04 11.90 -6.17
N GLN A 102 0.03 10.62 -5.85
CA GLN A 102 0.36 10.11 -4.52
C GLN A 102 1.25 8.87 -4.56
N GLY A 103 2.09 8.74 -3.52
CA GLY A 103 2.94 7.57 -3.31
C GLY A 103 4.13 7.49 -4.26
N GLY A 104 4.55 6.27 -4.56
CA GLY A 104 5.66 5.98 -5.46
C GLY A 104 6.95 5.62 -4.75
N VAL A 105 7.56 4.51 -5.21
CA VAL A 105 8.88 4.03 -4.80
C VAL A 105 9.65 3.57 -6.03
N TYR A 106 10.88 4.08 -6.17
CA TYR A 106 11.85 3.65 -7.15
C TYR A 106 12.73 2.52 -6.63
N PHE A 107 12.91 1.49 -7.46
CA PHE A 107 13.94 0.45 -7.28
C PHE A 107 15.26 0.92 -7.88
N GLY A 108 16.07 1.54 -7.03
CA GLY A 108 17.39 2.04 -7.38
C GLY A 108 18.46 0.95 -7.49
N ARG A 109 19.70 1.39 -7.68
CA ARG A 109 20.88 0.51 -7.79
C ARG A 109 21.21 -0.14 -6.45
N ASN A 110 21.91 -1.27 -6.50
CA ASN A 110 22.41 -2.00 -5.32
C ASN A 110 21.33 -2.37 -4.29
N GLY A 111 20.08 -2.57 -4.74
CA GLY A 111 18.97 -2.96 -3.85
C GLY A 111 18.35 -1.82 -3.04
N HIS A 112 18.67 -0.56 -3.35
CA HIS A 112 18.06 0.59 -2.67
C HIS A 112 16.63 0.84 -3.15
N LEU A 113 15.81 1.33 -2.22
CA LEU A 113 14.48 1.87 -2.49
C LEU A 113 14.49 3.37 -2.20
N TYR A 114 13.97 4.15 -3.14
CA TYR A 114 13.88 5.60 -3.02
C TYR A 114 12.43 6.03 -3.14
N GLU A 115 11.97 6.91 -2.26
CA GLU A 115 10.65 7.53 -2.43
C GLU A 115 10.62 8.40 -3.70
N VAL A 116 9.47 8.43 -4.35
CA VAL A 116 9.23 9.36 -5.45
C VAL A 116 8.90 10.73 -4.85
N LEU A 117 9.75 11.71 -5.12
CA LEU A 117 9.51 13.09 -4.69
C LEU A 117 8.54 13.80 -5.62
N LEU A 118 7.27 13.83 -5.23
CA LEU A 118 6.21 14.50 -5.98
C LEU A 118 6.22 16.01 -5.72
N PRO A 119 5.90 16.84 -6.72
CA PRO A 119 5.83 18.29 -6.55
C PRO A 119 4.67 18.67 -5.61
N ASP A 120 4.88 19.69 -4.77
CA ASP A 120 3.80 20.26 -3.95
C ASP A 120 2.81 21.03 -4.84
N ARG A 121 1.74 20.35 -5.25
CA ARG A 121 0.64 20.92 -6.04
C ARG A 121 -0.46 21.53 -5.18
N THR A 122 -0.57 21.12 -3.93
CA THR A 122 -1.68 21.47 -3.04
C THR A 122 -1.34 22.63 -2.11
N GLY A 123 -0.08 23.05 -2.05
CA GLY A 123 0.42 24.09 -1.16
C GLY A 123 0.45 23.66 0.31
N VAL A 124 0.40 22.35 0.59
CA VAL A 124 0.44 21.81 1.96
C VAL A 124 1.74 22.21 2.64
N PHE A 125 2.88 22.12 1.94
CA PHE A 125 4.18 22.45 2.50
C PHE A 125 4.19 23.90 2.98
N ARG A 126 3.75 24.84 2.12
CA ARG A 126 3.68 26.27 2.46
C ARG A 126 2.74 26.54 3.63
N ARG A 127 1.58 25.89 3.69
CA ARG A 127 0.63 26.04 4.80
C ARG A 127 1.22 25.54 6.13
N ASN A 128 1.88 24.39 6.11
CA ASN A 128 2.52 23.82 7.30
C ASN A 128 3.67 24.69 7.80
N ALA A 129 4.52 25.18 6.90
CA ALA A 129 5.59 26.11 7.24
C ALA A 129 5.06 27.41 7.87
N ALA A 130 3.99 27.99 7.29
CA ALA A 130 3.35 29.18 7.84
C ALA A 130 2.73 28.92 9.23
N ALA A 131 2.09 27.76 9.42
CA ALA A 131 1.51 27.36 10.69
C ALA A 131 2.57 27.19 11.79
N LEU A 132 3.71 26.57 11.47
CA LEU A 132 4.84 26.44 12.39
C LEU A 132 5.40 27.80 12.80
N GLY A 133 5.55 28.73 11.85
CA GLY A 133 5.98 30.10 12.13
C GLY A 133 5.01 30.85 13.04
N ALA A 134 3.70 30.78 12.76
CA ALA A 134 2.67 31.39 13.59
C ALA A 134 2.62 30.79 15.00
N PHE A 135 2.81 29.48 15.13
CA PHE A 135 2.90 28.79 16.41
C PHE A 135 4.10 29.28 17.22
N ALA A 136 5.29 29.35 16.62
CA ALA A 136 6.50 29.83 17.29
C ALA A 136 6.35 31.26 17.84
N GLN A 137 5.77 32.16 17.03
CA GLN A 137 5.50 33.53 17.46
C GLN A 137 4.55 33.61 18.66
N ARG A 138 3.48 32.81 18.66
CA ARG A 138 2.48 32.81 19.75
C ARG A 138 3.00 32.13 21.02
N ALA A 139 3.80 31.07 20.87
CA ALA A 139 4.37 30.34 21.99
C ALA A 139 5.55 31.08 22.64
N GLY A 140 6.13 32.07 21.95
CA GLY A 140 7.27 32.85 22.46
C GLY A 140 8.56 32.03 22.59
N VAL A 141 8.67 30.92 21.85
CA VAL A 141 9.84 30.03 21.87
C VAL A 141 10.57 30.07 20.52
N PRO A 142 11.91 29.97 20.53
CA PRO A 142 12.67 29.87 19.28
C PRO A 142 12.32 28.58 18.53
N LEU A 143 12.06 28.69 17.22
CA LEU A 143 11.84 27.56 16.32
C LEU A 143 13.06 27.36 15.44
N THR A 144 13.70 26.19 15.56
CA THR A 144 14.78 25.75 14.67
C THR A 144 14.30 24.56 13.86
N VAL A 145 14.44 24.64 12.54
CA VAL A 145 14.08 23.55 11.62
C VAL A 145 15.35 23.04 10.97
N LEU A 146 15.61 21.73 11.05
CA LEU A 146 16.65 21.06 10.29
C LEU A 146 15.98 20.31 9.12
N PRO A 147 16.04 20.85 7.88
CA PRO A 147 15.56 20.10 6.73
C PRO A 147 16.53 18.94 6.47
N VAL A 148 16.04 17.72 6.58
CA VAL A 148 16.80 16.51 6.24
C VAL A 148 16.47 16.15 4.79
N PRO A 149 17.45 16.11 3.88
CA PRO A 149 17.22 15.71 2.50
C PRO A 149 16.81 14.23 2.43
N SER A 150 15.98 13.88 1.45
CA SER A 150 15.62 12.48 1.25
C SER A 150 16.76 11.70 0.59
N GLY A 151 16.76 10.38 0.73
CA GLY A 151 17.76 9.52 0.09
C GLY A 151 17.81 9.70 -1.44
N ALA A 152 16.67 10.04 -2.07
CA ALA A 152 16.60 10.29 -3.51
C ALA A 152 17.35 11.56 -3.93
N GLN A 153 17.45 12.55 -3.02
CA GLN A 153 18.18 13.80 -3.26
C GLN A 153 19.67 13.65 -2.98
N GLU A 154 20.03 12.84 -1.98
CA GLU A 154 21.42 12.62 -1.58
C GLU A 154 22.18 11.67 -2.51
N GLN A 155 21.47 10.70 -3.12
CA GLN A 155 22.07 9.68 -3.99
C GLN A 155 21.38 9.59 -5.36
N PRO A 156 21.31 10.70 -6.12
CA PRO A 156 20.60 10.74 -7.40
C PRO A 156 21.20 9.77 -8.44
N GLU A 157 22.50 9.47 -8.35
CA GLU A 157 23.20 8.51 -9.21
C GLU A 157 22.71 7.06 -9.06
N ASN A 158 22.00 6.76 -7.96
CA ASN A 158 21.43 5.45 -7.67
C ASN A 158 19.97 5.32 -8.11
N LEU A 159 19.34 6.40 -8.56
CA LEU A 159 17.99 6.35 -9.14
C LEU A 159 18.00 5.58 -10.48
N PRO A 160 16.86 4.96 -10.85
CA PRO A 160 16.72 4.22 -12.11
C PRO A 160 16.84 5.07 -13.38
#